data_AF-A0A6N7EM19-F1
#
_entry.id   AF-A0A6N7EM19-F1
#
_cell.length_a   1.000
_cell.length_b   1.000
_cell.length_c   1.000
_cell.angle_alpha   90.00
_cell.angle_beta   90.00
_cell.angle_gamma   90.00
#
_symmetry.space_group_name_H-M   'P 1'
#
loop_
_entity.id
_entity.type
_entity.pdbx_description
1 polymer ?
#
loop_
_entity_poly.entity_id
_entity_poly.type
_entity_poly.pdbx_seq_one_letter_code
_entity_poly.pdbx_strand_id
1 'polypeptide(L)'
;MPTVDPPFTTFLPPWLATQRWYTGKGRTPELARVGGLRLQDPAGEVGIEVWLLRDTSGPVPVLYQVPLTYRGAPVDGLEHALVATATHSELGPRWVYDGCHDPVGAAALLDAVTGERELAADGPPGTGRARGHRA
;
A
#
# COMPACT_ATOMS: atom_id res chain seq x y z
N MET A 1 15.23 -12.04 -5.70
CA MET A 1 14.28 -11.11 -5.07
C MET A 1 12.93 -11.80 -5.05
N PRO A 2 12.17 -11.73 -3.95
CA PRO A 2 10.84 -12.29 -3.89
C PRO A 2 9.91 -11.66 -4.93
N THR A 3 8.95 -12.44 -5.42
CA THR A 3 7.93 -12.03 -6.40
C THR A 3 6.53 -12.29 -5.87
N VAL A 4 5.53 -11.63 -6.49
CA VAL A 4 4.12 -11.78 -6.17
C VAL A 4 3.35 -12.08 -7.47
N ASP A 5 2.46 -13.06 -7.43
CA ASP A 5 1.60 -13.46 -8.56
C ASP A 5 0.11 -13.48 -8.15
N PRO A 6 -0.78 -12.75 -8.85
CA PRO A 6 -0.49 -11.83 -9.94
C PRO A 6 0.37 -10.64 -9.47
N PRO A 7 1.20 -10.04 -10.35
CA PRO A 7 2.02 -8.91 -9.97
C PRO A 7 1.16 -7.68 -9.69
N PHE A 8 1.67 -6.76 -8.87
CA PHE A 8 0.99 -5.51 -8.49
C PHE A 8 0.48 -4.69 -9.68
N THR A 9 1.22 -4.70 -10.79
CA THR A 9 0.83 -4.03 -12.04
C THR A 9 -0.43 -4.59 -12.67
N THR A 10 -0.87 -5.79 -12.26
CA THR A 10 -2.10 -6.43 -12.74
C THR A 10 -3.30 -6.04 -11.88
N PHE A 11 -3.19 -6.13 -10.56
CA PHE A 11 -4.36 -5.96 -9.69
C PHE A 11 -4.57 -4.53 -9.17
N LEU A 12 -3.51 -3.71 -9.04
CA LEU A 12 -3.66 -2.35 -8.53
C LEU A 12 -4.39 -1.41 -9.50
N PRO A 13 -4.10 -1.36 -10.81
CA PRO A 13 -4.80 -0.46 -11.71
C PRO A 13 -6.34 -0.61 -11.72
N PRO A 14 -6.91 -1.83 -11.87
CA PRO A 14 -8.36 -1.97 -11.83
C PRO A 14 -8.95 -1.61 -10.46
N TRP A 15 -8.27 -1.96 -9.35
CA TRP A 15 -8.72 -1.58 -8.01
C TRP A 15 -8.69 -0.05 -7.79
N LEU A 16 -7.63 0.63 -8.23
CA LEU A 16 -7.49 2.09 -8.08
C LEU A 16 -8.61 2.82 -8.82
N ALA A 17 -8.97 2.34 -10.02
CA ALA A 17 -10.00 2.95 -10.86
C ALA A 17 -11.39 2.99 -10.20
N THR A 18 -11.70 2.02 -9.33
CA THR A 18 -12.99 1.95 -8.62
C THR A 18 -13.07 2.93 -7.44
N GLN A 19 -11.94 3.42 -6.95
CA GLN A 19 -11.89 4.25 -5.74
C GLN A 19 -12.55 5.62 -5.94
N ARG A 20 -13.35 6.08 -4.98
CA ARG A 20 -14.07 7.36 -5.09
C ARG A 20 -13.14 8.57 -5.23
N TRP A 21 -11.94 8.49 -4.68
CA TRP A 21 -10.92 9.54 -4.70
C TRP A 21 -10.05 9.51 -5.97
N TYR A 22 -10.16 8.48 -6.82
CA TYR A 22 -9.41 8.42 -8.06
C TYR A 22 -9.89 9.49 -9.05
N THR A 23 -8.99 10.33 -9.54
CA THR A 23 -9.34 11.49 -10.37
C THR A 23 -9.38 11.18 -11.87
N GLY A 24 -8.80 10.07 -12.32
CA GLY A 24 -8.74 9.66 -13.72
C GLY A 24 -9.95 8.87 -14.22
N LYS A 25 -11.16 9.19 -13.76
CA LYS A 25 -12.39 8.43 -14.07
C LYS A 25 -12.59 8.24 -15.58
N GLY A 26 -12.96 7.03 -15.97
CA GLY A 26 -13.17 6.64 -17.37
C GLY A 26 -11.89 6.26 -18.13
N ARG A 27 -10.73 6.23 -17.48
CA ARG A 27 -9.46 5.75 -18.04
C ARG A 27 -8.93 4.55 -17.27
N THR A 28 -8.07 3.78 -17.93
CA THR A 28 -7.26 2.74 -17.28
C THR A 28 -6.03 3.41 -16.65
N PRO A 29 -5.77 3.27 -15.34
CA PRO A 29 -4.60 3.86 -14.71
C PRO A 29 -3.29 3.27 -15.28
N GLU A 30 -2.29 4.13 -15.48
CA GLU A 30 -0.94 3.74 -15.89
C GLU A 30 0.01 4.01 -14.72
N LEU A 31 0.18 3.00 -13.86
CA LEU A 31 0.81 3.18 -12.56
C LEU A 31 2.29 2.84 -12.58
N ALA A 32 3.11 3.79 -12.13
CA ALA A 32 4.51 3.58 -11.77
C ALA A 32 4.69 3.81 -10.26
N ARG A 33 5.23 2.82 -9.56
CA ARG A 33 5.66 2.99 -8.16
C ARG A 33 6.94 3.81 -8.13
N VAL A 34 6.90 4.99 -7.51
CA VAL A 34 8.03 5.91 -7.41
C VAL A 34 8.71 5.89 -6.04
N GLY A 35 8.16 5.14 -5.09
CA GLY A 35 8.72 4.89 -3.77
C GLY A 35 7.64 4.41 -2.79
N GLY A 36 7.99 4.30 -1.52
CA GLY A 36 7.01 4.01 -0.49
C GLY A 36 7.56 3.92 0.93
N LEU A 37 6.60 3.97 1.85
CA LEU A 37 6.62 3.85 3.30
C LEU A 37 6.73 2.40 3.76
N ARG A 38 7.61 2.03 4.70
CA ARG A 38 7.41 0.81 5.51
C ARG A 38 7.02 1.16 6.92
N LEU A 39 5.93 0.56 7.39
CA LEU A 39 5.46 0.68 8.76
C LEU A 39 5.67 -0.66 9.48
N GLN A 40 5.75 -0.60 10.80
CA GLN A 40 5.96 -1.78 11.63
C GLN A 40 4.64 -2.21 12.25
N ASP A 41 4.31 -3.50 12.10
CA ASP A 41 3.33 -4.16 12.95
C ASP A 41 4.03 -4.60 14.24
N PRO A 42 3.60 -4.13 15.44
CA PRO A 42 4.19 -4.57 16.71
C PRO A 42 4.12 -6.09 16.93
N ALA A 43 3.14 -6.78 16.35
CA ALA A 43 3.02 -8.24 16.43
C ALA A 43 3.88 -8.96 15.39
N GLY A 44 4.34 -8.27 14.34
CA GLY A 44 5.16 -8.84 13.27
C GLY A 44 4.42 -9.75 12.30
N GLU A 45 3.08 -9.74 12.31
CA GLU A 45 2.24 -10.67 11.53
C GLU A 45 1.76 -10.06 10.21
N VAL A 46 1.64 -8.73 10.16
CA VAL A 46 1.11 -7.99 9.00
C VAL A 46 2.22 -7.17 8.36
N GLY A 47 2.45 -7.38 7.06
CA GLY A 47 3.27 -6.45 6.28
C GLY A 47 2.48 -5.16 6.03
N ILE A 48 3.07 -3.99 6.29
CA ILE A 48 2.40 -2.69 6.13
C ILE A 48 3.28 -1.76 5.31
N GLU A 49 2.76 -1.31 4.17
CA GLU A 49 3.47 -0.38 3.29
C GLU A 49 2.56 0.77 2.84
N VAL A 50 3.14 1.95 2.57
CA VAL A 50 2.43 3.07 1.93
C VAL A 50 3.09 3.37 0.61
N TRP A 51 2.47 2.98 -0.49
CA TRP A 51 3.06 3.14 -1.81
C TRP A 51 2.79 4.54 -2.38
N LEU A 52 3.83 5.12 -2.99
CA LEU A 52 3.72 6.34 -3.80
C LEU A 52 3.59 5.92 -5.26
N LEU A 53 2.38 6.05 -5.81
CA LEU A 53 2.03 5.62 -7.16
C LEU A 53 1.79 6.82 -8.05
N ARG A 54 2.60 6.96 -9.11
CA ARG A 54 2.41 7.96 -10.15
C ARG A 54 1.55 7.38 -11.25
N ASP A 55 0.39 7.99 -11.51
CA ASP A 55 -0.48 7.69 -12.65
C ASP A 55 -0.19 8.67 -13.80
N THR A 56 0.18 8.13 -14.97
CA THR A 56 0.45 8.90 -16.20
C THR A 56 -0.64 8.78 -17.26
N SER A 57 -1.76 8.12 -16.96
CA SER A 57 -2.86 7.92 -17.92
C SER A 57 -3.58 9.20 -18.36
N GLY A 58 -3.37 10.31 -17.63
CA GLY A 58 -3.97 11.61 -17.89
C GLY A 58 -3.00 12.65 -18.47
N PRO A 59 -3.51 13.83 -18.87
CA PRO A 59 -2.68 14.91 -19.42
C PRO A 59 -1.66 15.47 -18.42
N VAL A 60 -1.93 15.31 -17.12
CA VAL A 60 -1.04 15.71 -16.03
C VAL A 60 -0.85 14.50 -15.12
N PRO A 61 0.40 14.10 -14.80
CA PRO A 61 0.65 13.00 -13.87
C PRO A 61 0.11 13.30 -12.47
N VAL A 62 -0.56 12.32 -11.86
CA VAL A 62 -1.10 12.43 -10.49
C VAL A 62 -0.34 11.46 -9.59
N LEU A 63 0.03 11.92 -8.38
CA LEU A 63 0.67 11.08 -7.37
C LEU A 63 -0.36 10.68 -6.31
N TYR A 64 -0.51 9.38 -6.07
CA TYR A 64 -1.36 8.81 -5.03
C TYR A 64 -0.52 8.19 -3.93
N GLN A 65 -0.99 8.30 -2.68
CA GLN A 65 -0.50 7.50 -1.56
C GLN A 65 -1.49 6.38 -1.32
N VAL A 66 -1.02 5.13 -1.36
CA VAL A 66 -1.86 3.94 -1.22
C VAL A 66 -1.31 3.07 -0.09
N PRO A 67 -1.89 3.16 1.12
CA PRO A 67 -1.62 2.24 2.21
C PRO A 67 -2.11 0.83 1.85
N LEU A 68 -1.26 -0.17 2.05
CA LEU A 68 -1.55 -1.57 1.79
C LEU A 68 -1.12 -2.42 2.99
N THR A 69 -1.96 -3.38 3.36
CA THR A 69 -1.59 -4.43 4.31
C THR A 69 -1.55 -5.80 3.63
N TYR A 70 -0.61 -6.63 4.06
CA TYR A 70 -0.38 -7.98 3.54
C TYR A 70 -0.58 -9.00 4.66
N ARG A 71 -1.67 -9.78 4.58
CA ARG A 71 -2.03 -10.77 5.60
C ARG A 71 -1.83 -12.19 5.08
N GLY A 72 -1.47 -13.11 5.97
CA GLY A 72 -1.29 -14.54 5.66
C GLY A 72 -2.59 -15.36 5.60
N ALA A 73 -3.73 -14.74 5.91
CA ALA A 73 -5.06 -15.35 5.89
C ALA A 73 -6.13 -14.27 5.58
N PRO A 74 -7.33 -14.65 5.11
CA PRO A 74 -8.44 -13.71 5.00
C PRO A 74 -8.85 -13.20 6.38
N VAL A 75 -9.44 -12.00 6.44
CA VAL A 75 -9.95 -11.40 7.68
C VAL A 75 -11.43 -11.16 7.55
N ASP A 76 -12.18 -11.78 8.45
CA ASP A 76 -13.64 -11.63 8.53
C ASP A 76 -14.02 -10.15 8.72
N GLY A 77 -14.92 -9.65 7.89
CA GLY A 77 -15.39 -8.26 7.92
C GLY A 77 -14.55 -7.25 7.12
N LEU A 78 -13.39 -7.66 6.57
CA LEU A 78 -12.55 -6.82 5.70
C LEU A 78 -12.72 -7.10 4.20
N GLU A 79 -13.75 -7.86 3.81
CA GLU A 79 -13.98 -8.25 2.41
C GLU A 79 -14.17 -7.03 1.51
N HIS A 80 -14.81 -5.99 2.03
CA HIS A 80 -15.03 -4.72 1.33
C HIS A 80 -13.73 -3.94 1.03
N ALA A 81 -12.66 -4.23 1.78
CA ALA A 81 -11.35 -3.59 1.67
C ALA A 81 -10.34 -4.45 0.91
N LEU A 82 -10.72 -5.66 0.47
CA LEU A 82 -9.82 -6.56 -0.24
C LEU A 82 -9.44 -5.95 -1.60
N VAL A 83 -8.14 -5.75 -1.80
CA VAL A 83 -7.54 -5.27 -3.05
C VAL A 83 -7.32 -6.46 -3.98
N ALA A 84 -6.68 -7.51 -3.46
CA ALA A 84 -6.34 -8.71 -4.22
C ALA A 84 -5.97 -9.88 -3.30
N THR A 85 -6.06 -11.09 -3.85
CA THR A 85 -5.34 -12.27 -3.35
C THR A 85 -4.16 -12.55 -4.28
N ALA A 86 -2.99 -12.83 -3.72
CA ALA A 86 -1.79 -13.13 -4.50
C ALA A 86 -0.92 -14.18 -3.80
N THR A 87 -0.02 -14.80 -4.55
CA THR A 87 0.97 -15.76 -4.04
C THR A 87 2.33 -15.09 -4.01
N HIS A 88 2.91 -14.96 -2.82
CA HIS A 88 4.27 -14.49 -2.63
C HIS A 88 5.25 -15.67 -2.68
N SER A 89 6.33 -15.56 -3.46
CA SER A 89 7.25 -16.67 -3.75
C SER A 89 7.88 -17.32 -2.51
N GLU A 90 8.05 -16.56 -1.43
CA GLU A 90 8.64 -17.02 -0.17
C GLU A 90 7.61 -17.20 0.96
N LEU A 91 6.49 -16.49 0.89
CA LEU A 91 5.56 -16.32 2.00
C LEU A 91 4.21 -17.03 1.75
N GLY A 92 4.04 -17.65 0.58
CA GLY A 92 2.82 -18.32 0.19
C GLY A 92 1.66 -17.35 -0.11
N PRO A 93 0.41 -17.80 0.03
CA PRO A 93 -0.77 -16.98 -0.19
C PRO A 93 -0.80 -15.73 0.69
N ARG A 94 -1.20 -14.60 0.10
CA ARG A 94 -1.34 -13.31 0.75
C ARG A 94 -2.64 -12.64 0.33
N TRP A 95 -3.29 -12.04 1.31
CA TRP A 95 -4.46 -11.18 1.13
C TRP A 95 -4.00 -9.75 1.28
N VAL A 96 -4.17 -8.98 0.22
CA VAL A 96 -3.79 -7.56 0.14
C VAL A 96 -5.03 -6.72 0.40
N TYR A 97 -5.01 -5.86 1.41
CA TYR A 97 -6.12 -4.97 1.74
C TYR A 97 -5.73 -3.50 1.60
N ASP A 98 -6.73 -2.64 1.44
CA ASP A 98 -6.58 -1.20 1.66
C ASP A 98 -6.23 -0.96 3.13
N GLY A 99 -5.00 -0.50 3.37
CA GLY A 99 -4.46 -0.33 4.70
C GLY A 99 -5.18 0.75 5.52
N CYS A 100 -5.98 1.62 4.89
CA CYS A 100 -6.82 2.57 5.61
C CYS A 100 -8.02 1.91 6.28
N HIS A 101 -8.49 0.78 5.74
CA HIS A 101 -9.61 0.01 6.25
C HIS A 101 -9.17 -1.10 7.21
N ASP A 102 -7.93 -1.57 7.11
CA ASP A 102 -7.34 -2.54 8.02
C ASP A 102 -6.97 -1.90 9.37
N PRO A 103 -7.52 -2.35 10.52
CA PRO A 103 -7.20 -1.78 11.83
C PRO A 103 -5.71 -1.79 12.19
N VAL A 104 -4.95 -2.80 11.73
CA VAL A 104 -3.50 -2.88 11.97
C VAL A 104 -2.76 -1.82 11.14
N GLY A 105 -3.16 -1.64 9.88
CA GLY A 105 -2.62 -0.60 9.01
C GLY A 105 -2.90 0.81 9.55
N ALA A 106 -4.15 1.08 9.92
CA ALA A 106 -4.57 2.37 10.46
C ALA A 106 -3.87 2.68 11.80
N ALA A 107 -3.76 1.70 12.70
CA ALA A 107 -3.06 1.88 13.98
C ALA A 107 -1.56 2.15 13.78
N ALA A 108 -0.90 1.44 12.86
CA ALA A 108 0.51 1.68 12.56
C ALA A 108 0.75 3.08 11.99
N LEU A 109 -0.12 3.56 11.10
CA LEU A 109 -0.03 4.93 10.56
C LEU A 109 -0.24 5.97 11.66
N LEU A 110 -1.20 5.75 12.56
CA LEU A 110 -1.44 6.64 13.70
C LEU A 110 -0.26 6.66 14.67
N ASP A 111 0.33 5.50 15.01
CA ASP A 111 1.55 5.43 15.83
C ASP A 111 2.71 6.16 15.16
N ALA A 112 2.89 5.98 13.85
CA ALA A 112 3.94 6.66 13.11
C ALA A 112 3.84 8.19 13.27
N VAL A 113 2.64 8.74 13.10
CA VAL A 113 2.36 10.18 13.25
C VAL A 113 2.52 10.63 14.71
N THR A 114 1.81 9.99 15.64
CA THR A 114 1.70 10.45 17.03
C THR A 114 2.95 10.19 17.86
N GLY A 115 3.72 9.15 17.51
CA GLY A 115 5.03 8.83 18.06
C GLY A 115 6.20 9.49 17.33
N GLU A 116 5.91 10.37 16.35
CA GLU A 116 6.91 11.07 15.53
C GLU A 116 8.00 10.15 14.97
N ARG A 117 7.59 8.94 14.59
CA ARG A 117 8.49 7.86 14.15
C ARG A 117 9.16 8.27 12.86
N GLU A 118 10.44 7.96 12.75
CA GLU A 118 11.15 8.04 11.47
C GLU A 118 10.92 6.74 10.69
N LEU A 119 10.39 6.88 9.48
CA LEU A 119 10.11 5.79 8.57
C LEU A 119 11.18 5.76 7.47
N ALA A 120 11.70 4.56 7.22
CA ALA A 120 12.58 4.33 6.09
C ALA A 120 11.75 4.18 4.80
N ALA A 121 12.28 4.71 3.69
CA ALA A 121 11.79 4.33 2.38
C ALA A 121 12.02 2.83 2.11
N ASP A 122 11.18 2.25 1.27
CA ASP A 122 11.24 0.85 0.84
C ASP A 122 12.31 0.53 -0.23
N GLY A 123 13.15 1.51 -0.57
CA GLY A 123 14.32 1.37 -1.45
C GLY A 123 15.64 1.18 -0.69
N PRO A 124 16.79 1.20 -1.40
CA PRO A 124 18.11 1.21 -0.77
C PRO A 124 18.22 2.32 0.30
N PRO A 125 19.01 2.11 1.37
CA PRO A 125 19.25 3.14 2.37
C PRO A 125 19.66 4.48 1.73
N GLY A 126 19.01 5.58 2.11
CA GLY A 126 19.27 6.93 1.58
C GLY A 126 18.36 7.42 0.45
N THR A 127 17.39 6.60 0.01
CA THR A 127 16.44 6.97 -1.06
C THR A 127 15.24 7.80 -0.61
N GLY A 128 15.04 7.98 0.69
CA GLY A 128 14.00 8.83 1.27
C GLY A 128 13.75 8.51 2.73
N ARG A 129 13.24 9.49 3.49
CA ARG A 129 12.79 9.33 4.88
C ARG A 129 11.51 10.11 5.07
N ALA A 130 10.60 9.58 5.88
CA ALA A 130 9.47 10.35 6.42
C ALA A 130 9.57 10.38 7.94
N ARG A 131 8.96 11.39 8.55
CA ARG A 131 8.85 11.50 10.00
C ARG A 131 7.41 11.88 10.32
N GLY A 132 6.80 11.16 11.25
CA GLY A 132 5.54 11.58 11.82
C GLY A 132 5.65 12.94 12.48
N HIS A 133 4.61 13.76 12.37
CA HIS A 133 4.59 15.07 13.00
C HIS A 133 3.30 15.23 13.77
N ARG A 134 3.43 15.59 15.05
CA ARG A 134 2.32 15.93 15.93
C ARG A 134 2.37 17.43 16.19
N ALA A 135 1.32 18.14 15.78
CA ALA A 135 1.17 19.58 16.01
C ALA A 135 0.90 19.92 17.48
#